data_AF-A0A8S2S6L1-F1
#
_entry.id   AF-A0A8S2S6L1-F1
#
_cell.length_a   1.000
_cell.length_b   1.000
_cell.length_c   1.000
_cell.angle_alpha   90.00
_cell.angle_beta   90.00
_cell.angle_gamma   90.00
#
_symmetry.space_group_name_H-M   'P 1'
#
loop_
_entity.id
_entity.type
_entity.pdbx_description
1 polymer ?
#
loop_
_entity_poly.entity_id
_entity_poly.type
_entity_poly.pdbx_seq_one_letter_code
_entity_poly.pdbx_strand_id
1 'polypeptide(L)'
;SMLYNRSDSLKCLEWVIFDEVHYINDPERGIVWEEVIIMLPDYVNLIMLSATVSNSTEFAEWVGRMKKRHVYVISTFKRPVPLEHYLFTGNSTGTNKELFLLIDSEQKLLLKNYELAVNAKNSRLKDHQQQYGSKQRRDYLNPNQSKTLWTAIIYMLRDRQLLPAVCFVFSRKRCDEYLSLVEKLDLNPAEDKHKIVKFFRQALSRLSDSDRQLPQVTSVLEMAKRGIAIHHSGVLPILREAVELLFQSGCIKILFATETFAMGINMPARTVIFDAIQKHDGRSFRELTPSEYIQMAGRAGRRGLDKTGTVIILCKGSEVQPIASLRTMMMGKASQLQSQFRLTYAMILNFLRVSECPLTYMVRSSYGEFHEQKANLRDLIALKKLQTNIEQIKVLLDKCKNCNNEKLNQYYEQTEKYWSLIYNIQQLLQENVKTQNLLKCGKIIRIRYLYETDLPAIVLDSSHEHSKKQTISVLLIRRKSQLNESLTDADTILLKESNGILVLPLQTWKQDDPYDIQNEDYEIKNISYTDILDITQNSIKLNLNDVLFGHLNNRNKEDYLVPNIGNDTSLKQAIEQLRIIRNEFSGKSGN
;
A
#
# COMPACT_ATOMS: atom_id res chain seq x y z
N SER A 1 28.56 18.30 -7.21
CA SER A 1 29.90 18.93 -7.25
C SER A 1 30.11 19.76 -8.52
N MET A 2 30.11 19.18 -9.72
CA MET A 2 30.33 19.95 -10.97
C MET A 2 29.33 21.09 -11.16
N LEU A 3 28.04 20.86 -10.85
CA LEU A 3 26.98 21.87 -10.91
C LEU A 3 27.25 23.03 -9.94
N TYR A 4 27.56 22.74 -8.68
CA TYR A 4 27.92 23.77 -7.69
C TYR A 4 29.18 24.56 -8.05
N ASN A 5 30.16 23.92 -8.68
CA ASN A 5 31.42 24.56 -9.05
C ASN A 5 31.42 25.17 -10.44
N ARG A 6 30.30 25.07 -11.18
CA ARG A 6 30.17 25.56 -12.56
C ARG A 6 31.33 25.10 -13.45
N SER A 7 31.61 23.80 -13.42
CA SER A 7 32.66 23.23 -14.26
C SER A 7 32.40 23.56 -15.73
N ASP A 8 33.44 24.02 -16.45
CA ASP A 8 33.34 24.35 -17.88
C ASP A 8 32.87 23.17 -18.73
N SER A 9 33.10 21.94 -18.29
CA SER A 9 32.59 20.71 -18.95
C SER A 9 31.06 20.68 -19.08
N LEU A 10 30.33 21.45 -18.26
CA LEU A 10 28.86 21.55 -18.35
C LEU A 10 28.38 22.40 -19.54
N LYS A 11 29.22 23.29 -20.09
CA LYS A 11 28.84 24.15 -21.22
C LYS A 11 28.57 23.36 -22.50
N CYS A 12 29.27 22.23 -22.68
CA CYS A 12 29.12 21.34 -23.83
C CYS A 12 28.22 20.12 -23.54
N LEU A 13 27.57 20.07 -22.37
CA LEU A 13 26.75 18.94 -21.96
C LEU A 13 25.38 18.98 -22.63
N GLU A 14 25.07 18.03 -23.50
CA GLU A 14 23.77 17.97 -24.15
C GLU A 14 22.86 16.88 -23.57
N TRP A 15 23.42 15.72 -23.20
CA TRP A 15 22.66 14.56 -22.73
C TRP A 15 23.22 14.03 -21.41
N VAL A 16 22.34 13.70 -20.47
CA VAL A 16 22.68 13.05 -19.20
C VAL A 16 21.90 11.76 -19.06
N ILE A 17 22.62 10.66 -18.81
CA ILE A 17 22.05 9.35 -18.53
C ILE A 17 22.03 9.14 -17.02
N PHE A 18 20.83 8.91 -16.51
CA PHE A 18 20.55 8.57 -15.13
C PHE A 18 20.21 7.08 -15.08
N ASP A 19 21.13 6.28 -14.55
CA ASP A 19 20.92 4.84 -14.40
C ASP A 19 20.32 4.50 -13.03
N GLU A 20 19.50 3.46 -12.94
CA GLU A 20 18.88 3.01 -11.70
C GLU A 20 18.09 4.10 -10.91
N VAL A 21 17.26 4.89 -11.61
CA VAL A 21 16.53 6.05 -11.02
C VAL A 21 15.63 5.69 -9.83
N HIS A 22 15.20 4.43 -9.71
CA HIS A 22 14.49 3.94 -8.53
C HIS A 22 15.25 4.11 -7.19
N TYR A 23 16.56 4.42 -7.22
CA TYR A 23 17.31 4.85 -6.03
C TYR A 23 16.91 6.22 -5.48
N ILE A 24 15.99 6.94 -6.11
CA ILE A 24 15.42 8.15 -5.51
C ILE A 24 14.76 7.87 -4.14
N ASN A 25 14.32 6.62 -3.92
CA ASN A 25 13.76 6.16 -2.64
C ASN A 25 14.82 5.94 -1.55
N ASP A 26 16.10 5.97 -1.89
CA ASP A 26 17.18 5.82 -0.92
C ASP A 26 17.33 7.11 -0.09
N PRO A 27 17.27 7.04 1.25
CA PRO A 27 17.28 8.23 2.10
C PRO A 27 18.63 8.97 2.14
N GLU A 28 19.72 8.34 1.72
CA GLU A 28 21.04 8.97 1.66
C GLU A 28 21.34 9.50 0.25
N ARG A 29 21.02 8.71 -0.78
CA ARG A 29 21.37 9.01 -2.17
C ARG A 29 20.29 9.80 -2.89
N GLY A 30 19.02 9.56 -2.60
CA GLY A 30 17.88 10.11 -3.33
C GLY A 30 17.86 11.63 -3.39
N ILE A 31 18.34 12.30 -2.35
CA ILE A 31 18.48 13.76 -2.27
C ILE A 31 19.34 14.29 -3.43
N VAL A 32 20.45 13.63 -3.70
CA VAL A 32 21.41 14.04 -4.73
C VAL A 32 20.80 13.89 -6.12
N TRP A 33 19.97 12.87 -6.35
CA TRP A 33 19.28 12.69 -7.63
C TRP A 33 18.32 13.84 -7.92
N GLU A 34 17.47 14.20 -6.95
CA GLU A 34 16.54 15.32 -7.07
C GLU A 34 17.29 16.64 -7.29
N GLU A 35 18.31 16.89 -6.48
CA GLU A 35 19.14 18.08 -6.54
C GLU A 35 19.78 18.26 -7.93
N VAL A 36 20.35 17.18 -8.50
CA VAL A 36 20.98 17.21 -9.82
C VAL A 36 19.93 17.44 -10.92
N ILE A 37 18.76 16.79 -10.87
CA ILE A 37 17.70 16.97 -11.88
C ILE A 37 17.22 18.42 -11.92
N ILE A 38 17.00 19.03 -10.76
CA ILE A 38 16.53 20.42 -10.60
C ILE A 38 17.61 21.42 -11.07
N MET A 39 18.87 21.19 -10.70
CA MET A 39 19.96 22.12 -11.00
C MET A 39 20.51 22.02 -12.43
N LEU A 40 20.27 20.91 -13.12
CA LEU A 40 20.72 20.76 -14.50
C LEU A 40 20.12 21.89 -15.36
N PRO A 41 20.87 22.47 -16.31
CA PRO A 41 20.33 23.50 -17.20
C PRO A 41 19.14 23.02 -18.03
N ASP A 42 18.29 23.96 -18.46
CA ASP A 42 17.08 23.70 -19.26
C ASP A 42 17.41 23.13 -20.66
N TYR A 43 18.62 23.38 -21.18
CA TYR A 43 19.03 22.86 -22.50
C TYR A 43 19.39 21.38 -22.50
N VAL A 44 19.75 20.82 -21.34
CA VAL A 44 20.23 19.43 -21.19
C VAL A 44 19.07 18.44 -21.27
N ASN A 45 19.21 17.45 -22.13
CA ASN A 45 18.30 16.32 -22.27
C ASN A 45 18.61 15.21 -21.26
N LEU A 46 17.56 14.52 -20.80
CA LEU A 46 17.66 13.47 -19.80
C LEU A 46 17.23 12.12 -20.38
N ILE A 47 18.02 11.08 -20.11
CA ILE A 47 17.66 9.67 -20.33
C ILE A 47 17.67 9.01 -18.96
N MET A 48 16.54 8.43 -18.55
CA MET A 48 16.38 7.82 -17.23
C MET A 48 16.09 6.32 -17.39
N LEU A 49 16.98 5.49 -16.84
CA LEU A 49 16.84 4.04 -16.79
C LEU A 49 16.43 3.65 -15.37
N SER A 50 15.39 2.83 -15.25
CA SER A 50 14.88 2.41 -13.94
C SER A 50 14.32 1.00 -14.00
N ALA A 51 14.36 0.31 -12.85
CA ALA A 51 13.49 -0.83 -12.61
C ALA A 51 12.01 -0.42 -12.69
N THR A 52 11.13 -1.41 -12.78
CA THR A 52 9.68 -1.21 -12.82
C THR A 52 9.19 -0.53 -11.54
N VAL A 53 8.54 0.63 -11.70
CA VAL A 53 7.95 1.44 -10.62
C VAL A 53 6.50 1.75 -10.97
N SER A 54 5.64 1.90 -9.96
CA SER A 54 4.20 2.05 -10.21
C SER A 54 3.76 3.45 -10.64
N ASN A 55 4.53 4.49 -10.32
CA ASN A 55 4.20 5.91 -10.58
C ASN A 55 5.20 6.60 -11.54
N SER A 56 5.65 5.88 -12.57
CA SER A 56 6.59 6.41 -13.56
C SER A 56 6.04 7.62 -14.34
N THR A 57 4.73 7.65 -14.61
CA THR A 57 4.06 8.76 -15.29
C THR A 57 4.09 10.04 -14.47
N GLU A 58 3.80 9.93 -13.18
CA GLU A 58 3.86 11.04 -12.24
C GLU A 58 5.27 11.62 -12.12
N PHE A 59 6.27 10.74 -12.01
CA PHE A 59 7.66 11.16 -11.98
C PHE A 59 8.08 11.85 -13.28
N ALA A 60 7.65 11.35 -14.44
CA ALA A 60 7.91 11.96 -15.73
C ALA A 60 7.21 13.33 -15.90
N GLU A 61 5.99 13.50 -15.36
CA GLU A 61 5.30 14.80 -15.30
C GLU A 61 6.13 15.82 -14.51
N TRP A 62 6.67 15.41 -13.35
CA TRP A 62 7.53 16.28 -12.54
C TRP A 62 8.80 16.68 -13.30
N VAL A 63 9.55 15.71 -13.86
CA VAL A 63 10.76 15.98 -14.65
C VAL A 63 10.44 16.86 -15.86
N GLY A 64 9.33 16.60 -16.55
CA GLY A 64 8.90 17.37 -17.71
C GLY A 64 8.55 18.82 -17.35
N ARG A 65 7.95 19.04 -16.18
CA ARG A 65 7.70 20.40 -15.66
C ARG A 65 9.00 21.12 -15.32
N MET A 66 9.98 20.44 -14.71
CA MET A 66 11.27 21.03 -14.39
C MET A 66 12.05 21.42 -15.65
N LYS A 67 12.04 20.55 -16.66
CA LYS A 67 12.74 20.78 -17.93
C LYS A 67 11.95 21.57 -18.98
N LYS A 68 10.69 21.90 -18.68
CA LYS A 68 9.74 22.51 -19.64
C LYS A 68 9.72 21.74 -20.98
N ARG A 69 9.78 20.41 -20.91
CA ARG A 69 9.87 19.49 -22.05
C ARG A 69 8.96 18.29 -21.83
N HIS A 70 8.47 17.71 -22.92
CA HIS A 70 7.73 16.46 -22.86
C HIS A 70 8.68 15.30 -22.58
N VAL A 71 8.36 14.52 -21.54
CA VAL A 71 9.08 13.31 -21.17
C VAL A 71 8.22 12.10 -21.53
N TYR A 72 8.75 11.20 -22.33
CA TYR A 72 8.07 9.98 -22.73
C TYR A 72 8.41 8.84 -21.77
N VAL A 73 7.37 8.19 -21.23
CA VAL A 73 7.54 6.99 -20.38
C VAL A 73 7.43 5.75 -21.24
N ILE A 74 8.51 4.99 -21.31
CA ILE A 74 8.55 3.68 -21.98
C ILE A 74 8.62 2.62 -20.88
N SER A 75 7.61 1.74 -20.84
CA SER A 75 7.51 0.69 -19.81
C SER A 75 7.27 -0.68 -20.43
N THR A 76 7.88 -1.70 -19.85
CA THR A 76 7.64 -3.10 -20.21
C THR A 76 7.24 -3.89 -18.98
N PHE A 77 6.02 -4.43 -18.96
CA PHE A 77 5.50 -5.21 -17.82
C PHE A 77 5.93 -6.68 -17.85
N LYS A 78 6.27 -7.19 -19.03
CA LYS A 78 6.69 -8.58 -19.21
C LYS A 78 8.21 -8.68 -19.27
N ARG A 79 8.76 -9.55 -18.42
CA ARG A 79 10.19 -9.87 -18.42
C ARG A 79 10.55 -10.72 -19.65
N PRO A 80 11.68 -10.47 -20.34
CA PRO A 80 12.12 -11.28 -21.48
C PRO A 80 12.36 -12.76 -21.14
N VAL A 81 12.88 -13.05 -19.94
CA VAL A 81 13.05 -14.41 -19.41
C VAL A 81 12.13 -14.56 -18.20
N PRO A 82 11.04 -15.34 -18.27
CA PRO A 82 10.12 -15.51 -17.15
C PRO A 82 10.79 -16.24 -15.99
N LEU A 83 10.30 -16.00 -14.77
CA LEU A 83 10.85 -16.59 -13.55
C LEU A 83 9.94 -17.71 -13.03
N GLU A 84 10.54 -18.76 -12.49
CA GLU A 84 9.87 -19.83 -11.77
C GLU A 84 10.38 -19.82 -10.32
N HIS A 85 9.44 -19.77 -9.37
CA HIS A 85 9.78 -19.62 -7.96
C HIS A 85 9.52 -20.92 -7.20
N TYR A 86 10.52 -21.38 -6.48
CA TYR A 86 10.51 -22.64 -5.77
C TYR A 86 10.76 -22.47 -4.27
N LEU A 87 10.15 -23.34 -3.48
CA LEU A 87 10.46 -23.54 -2.06
C LEU A 87 11.34 -24.77 -1.90
N PHE A 88 12.45 -24.62 -1.19
CA PHE A 88 13.32 -25.74 -0.83
C PHE A 88 13.17 -26.04 0.66
N THR A 89 12.70 -27.25 0.98
CA THR A 89 12.46 -27.68 2.37
C THR A 89 13.45 -28.75 2.84
N GLY A 90 14.28 -29.28 1.94
CA GLY A 90 15.26 -30.31 2.26
C GLY A 90 16.29 -29.86 3.30
N ASN A 91 16.79 -30.81 4.10
CA ASN A 91 17.78 -30.57 5.16
C ASN A 91 18.97 -31.55 5.11
N SER A 92 18.95 -32.49 4.17
CA SER A 92 19.90 -33.59 4.04
C SER A 92 20.14 -33.96 2.58
N THR A 93 21.16 -34.77 2.32
CA THR A 93 21.46 -35.27 0.96
C THR A 93 20.35 -36.15 0.39
N GLY A 94 19.61 -36.88 1.23
CA GLY A 94 18.45 -37.68 0.80
C GLY A 94 17.21 -36.86 0.45
N THR A 95 17.13 -35.61 0.95
CA THR A 95 16.03 -34.68 0.67
C THR A 95 16.39 -33.63 -0.38
N ASN A 96 17.48 -33.84 -1.12
CA ASN A 96 17.94 -32.93 -2.17
C ASN A 96 16.93 -32.75 -3.34
N LYS A 97 15.94 -33.64 -3.47
CA LYS A 97 14.89 -33.56 -4.49
C LYS A 97 13.69 -32.68 -4.09
N GLU A 98 13.62 -32.25 -2.84
CA GLU A 98 12.47 -31.52 -2.28
C GLU A 98 12.46 -30.04 -2.68
N LEU A 99 12.11 -29.83 -3.94
CA LEU A 99 11.97 -28.52 -4.57
C LEU A 99 10.54 -28.39 -5.08
N PHE A 100 9.76 -27.50 -4.45
CA PHE A 100 8.34 -27.33 -4.75
C PHE A 100 8.11 -26.05 -5.53
N LEU A 101 7.51 -26.13 -6.72
CA LEU A 101 7.19 -24.96 -7.55
C LEU A 101 6.01 -24.20 -6.92
N LEU A 102 6.22 -22.95 -6.54
CA LEU A 102 5.21 -22.08 -5.94
C LEU A 102 4.56 -21.15 -6.96
N ILE A 103 5.36 -20.54 -7.84
CA ILE A 103 4.88 -19.67 -8.93
C ILE A 103 5.51 -20.14 -10.23
N ASP A 104 4.67 -20.39 -11.23
CA ASP A 104 5.11 -20.79 -12.57
C ASP A 104 5.55 -19.60 -13.44
N SER A 105 6.01 -19.90 -14.66
CA SER A 105 6.46 -18.90 -15.63
C SER A 105 5.36 -17.95 -16.11
N GLU A 106 4.09 -18.27 -15.86
CA GLU A 106 2.91 -17.45 -16.18
C GLU A 106 2.45 -16.60 -14.97
N GLN A 107 3.22 -16.58 -13.88
CA GLN A 107 2.91 -15.87 -12.63
C GLN A 107 1.68 -16.43 -11.88
N LYS A 108 1.32 -17.70 -12.10
CA LYS A 108 0.22 -18.35 -11.36
C LYS A 108 0.73 -19.02 -10.08
N LEU A 109 0.07 -18.71 -8.97
CA LEU A 109 0.35 -19.30 -7.67
C LEU A 109 -0.22 -20.73 -7.55
N LEU A 110 0.63 -21.71 -7.29
CA LEU A 110 0.27 -23.13 -7.15
C LEU A 110 0.12 -23.51 -5.66
N LEU A 111 -1.05 -23.24 -5.08
CA LEU A 111 -1.35 -23.52 -3.68
C LEU A 111 -1.16 -24.99 -3.28
N LYS A 112 -1.49 -25.92 -4.18
CA LYS A 112 -1.30 -27.37 -3.96
C LYS A 112 0.15 -27.72 -3.63
N ASN A 113 1.11 -27.09 -4.31
CA ASN A 113 2.53 -27.35 -4.09
C ASN A 113 3.05 -26.72 -2.79
N TYR A 114 2.45 -25.60 -2.38
CA TYR A 114 2.71 -25.02 -1.06
C TYR A 114 2.28 -25.98 0.06
N GLU A 115 1.07 -26.56 -0.04
CA GLU A 115 0.58 -27.55 0.93
C GLU A 115 1.49 -28.79 0.99
N LEU A 116 1.97 -29.27 -0.16
CA LEU A 116 2.95 -30.36 -0.22
C LEU A 116 4.26 -29.99 0.50
N ALA A 117 4.76 -28.77 0.31
CA ALA A 117 5.96 -28.30 0.98
C ALA A 117 5.79 -28.22 2.50
N VAL A 118 4.63 -27.73 2.96
CA VAL A 118 4.25 -27.69 4.38
C VAL A 118 4.16 -29.10 4.96
N ASN A 119 3.49 -30.02 4.25
CA ASN A 119 3.32 -31.40 4.68
C ASN A 119 4.66 -32.14 4.78
N ALA A 120 5.55 -31.99 3.78
CA ALA A 120 6.88 -32.58 3.79
C ALA A 120 7.73 -32.08 4.97
N LYS A 121 7.58 -30.81 5.34
CA LYS A 121 8.29 -30.25 6.48
C LYS A 121 7.70 -30.71 7.82
N ASN A 122 6.38 -30.74 7.92
CA ASN A 122 5.66 -31.20 9.11
C ASN A 122 5.87 -32.68 9.38
N SER A 123 5.91 -33.54 8.35
CA SER A 123 6.21 -34.96 8.53
C SER A 123 7.61 -35.16 9.13
N ARG A 124 8.62 -34.47 8.60
CA ARG A 124 9.98 -34.52 9.18
C ARG A 124 10.07 -34.03 10.62
N LEU A 125 9.33 -32.98 10.96
CA LEU A 125 9.28 -32.50 12.34
C LEU A 125 8.67 -33.56 13.27
N LYS A 126 7.60 -34.24 12.83
CA LYS A 126 6.99 -35.34 13.58
C LYS A 126 7.96 -36.51 13.75
N ASP A 127 8.63 -36.94 12.68
CA ASP A 127 9.62 -38.02 12.72
C ASP A 127 10.77 -37.69 13.69
N HIS A 128 11.27 -36.46 13.64
CA HIS A 128 12.34 -36.01 14.54
C HIS A 128 11.87 -35.89 16.00
N GLN A 129 10.62 -35.47 16.24
CA GLN A 129 10.03 -35.42 17.59
C GLN A 129 9.84 -36.83 18.17
N GLN A 130 9.41 -37.79 17.36
CA GLN A 130 9.28 -39.19 17.77
C GLN A 130 10.64 -39.82 18.11
N GLN A 131 11.71 -39.41 17.42
CA GLN A 131 13.03 -40.04 17.56
C GLN A 131 13.94 -39.37 18.62
N TYR A 132 13.80 -38.07 18.88
CA TYR A 132 14.73 -37.30 19.74
C TYR A 132 14.07 -36.38 20.79
N GLY A 133 12.74 -36.41 20.93
CA GLY A 133 12.01 -35.60 21.92
C GLY A 133 11.90 -34.10 21.59
N SER A 134 11.13 -33.37 22.40
CA SER A 134 10.79 -31.95 22.21
C SER A 134 11.88 -31.01 22.74
N LYS A 135 13.00 -30.86 22.03
CA LYS A 135 13.94 -29.76 22.31
C LYS A 135 13.37 -28.41 21.87
N GLN A 136 13.67 -27.35 22.65
CA GLN A 136 13.28 -25.97 22.37
C GLN A 136 13.58 -25.56 20.92
N ARG A 137 12.57 -24.97 20.27
CA ARG A 137 12.61 -24.41 18.92
C ARG A 137 13.72 -23.35 18.84
N ARG A 138 14.83 -23.65 18.18
CA ARG A 138 15.78 -22.63 17.72
C ARG A 138 15.57 -22.45 16.22
N ASP A 139 15.27 -21.23 15.80
CA ASP A 139 15.12 -20.88 14.38
C ASP A 139 16.44 -20.88 13.60
N TYR A 140 17.57 -21.05 14.30
CA TYR A 140 18.90 -21.12 13.73
C TYR A 140 19.40 -22.56 13.59
N LEU A 141 19.71 -22.96 12.35
CA LEU A 141 20.39 -24.22 12.04
C LEU A 141 21.79 -24.24 12.64
N ASN A 142 22.19 -25.38 13.21
CA ASN A 142 23.56 -25.59 13.65
C ASN A 142 24.54 -25.53 12.45
N PRO A 143 25.83 -25.20 12.66
CA PRO A 143 26.82 -25.13 11.57
C PRO A 143 26.92 -26.43 10.75
N ASN A 144 26.86 -27.59 11.42
CA ASN A 144 26.87 -28.90 10.75
C ASN A 144 25.62 -29.14 9.90
N GLN A 145 24.44 -28.72 10.37
CA GLN A 145 23.20 -28.83 9.59
C GLN A 145 23.25 -27.90 8.37
N SER A 146 23.77 -26.68 8.55
CA SER A 146 23.98 -25.72 7.46
C SER A 146 24.96 -26.25 6.40
N LYS A 147 26.00 -26.98 6.81
CA LYS A 147 26.93 -27.63 5.90
C LYS A 147 26.23 -28.69 5.04
N THR A 148 25.48 -29.58 5.66
CA THR A 148 24.74 -30.64 4.97
C THR A 148 23.71 -30.03 4.00
N LEU A 149 23.01 -28.98 4.43
CA LEU A 149 22.05 -28.24 3.62
C LEU A 149 22.70 -27.65 2.35
N TRP A 150 23.75 -26.84 2.50
CA TRP A 150 24.42 -26.22 1.35
C TRP A 150 25.04 -27.26 0.42
N THR A 151 25.60 -28.33 0.97
CA THR A 151 26.12 -29.45 0.17
C THR A 151 25.02 -30.11 -0.65
N ALA A 152 23.86 -30.40 -0.04
CA ALA A 152 22.71 -30.99 -0.73
C ALA A 152 22.15 -30.08 -1.82
N ILE A 153 22.05 -28.77 -1.57
CA ILE A 153 21.60 -27.77 -2.54
C ILE A 153 22.56 -27.71 -3.73
N ILE A 154 23.87 -27.61 -3.49
CA ILE A 154 24.83 -27.47 -4.59
C ILE A 154 24.86 -28.74 -5.46
N TYR A 155 24.77 -29.94 -4.87
CA TYR A 155 24.61 -31.17 -5.65
C TYR A 155 23.31 -31.19 -6.45
N MET A 156 22.17 -30.79 -5.85
CA MET A 156 20.91 -30.67 -6.59
C MET A 156 21.03 -29.69 -7.77
N LEU A 157 21.67 -28.54 -7.59
CA LEU A 157 21.88 -27.57 -8.67
C LEU A 157 22.75 -28.15 -9.79
N ARG A 158 23.81 -28.89 -9.43
CA ARG A 158 24.70 -29.54 -10.38
C ARG A 158 23.96 -30.60 -11.19
N ASP A 159 23.24 -31.50 -10.51
CA ASP A 159 22.53 -32.63 -11.14
C ASP A 159 21.41 -32.15 -12.07
N ARG A 160 20.74 -31.05 -11.72
CA ARG A 160 19.68 -30.42 -12.53
C ARG A 160 20.19 -29.39 -13.54
N GLN A 161 21.52 -29.21 -13.67
CA GLN A 161 22.14 -28.21 -14.56
C GLN A 161 21.61 -26.77 -14.35
N LEU A 162 21.44 -26.37 -13.09
CA LEU A 162 20.94 -25.05 -12.68
C LEU A 162 22.07 -24.07 -12.30
N LEU A 163 23.31 -24.36 -12.71
CA LEU A 163 24.47 -23.48 -12.50
C LEU A 163 24.65 -22.54 -13.71
N PRO A 164 25.16 -21.31 -13.52
CA PRO A 164 25.63 -20.72 -12.27
C PRO A 164 24.49 -20.19 -11.39
N ALA A 165 24.72 -20.17 -10.07
CA ALA A 165 23.75 -19.70 -9.08
C ALA A 165 24.32 -18.58 -8.18
N VAL A 166 23.47 -17.60 -7.86
CA VAL A 166 23.75 -16.52 -6.92
C VAL A 166 22.92 -16.74 -5.66
N CYS A 167 23.59 -16.82 -4.52
CA CYS A 167 22.98 -17.02 -3.20
C CYS A 167 23.00 -15.70 -2.44
N PHE A 168 21.82 -15.07 -2.28
CA PHE A 168 21.69 -13.84 -1.49
C PHE A 168 21.63 -14.14 0.00
N VAL A 169 22.60 -13.58 0.73
CA VAL A 169 22.77 -13.71 2.18
C VAL A 169 22.90 -12.30 2.77
N PHE A 170 22.00 -11.94 3.69
CA PHE A 170 21.93 -10.57 4.25
C PHE A 170 22.95 -10.27 5.37
N SER A 171 24.03 -11.04 5.46
CA SER A 171 25.09 -10.83 6.45
C SER A 171 26.46 -11.18 5.89
N ARG A 172 27.39 -10.21 5.98
CA ARG A 172 28.79 -10.36 5.56
C ARG A 172 29.45 -11.57 6.23
N LYS A 173 29.32 -11.65 7.54
CA LYS A 173 29.86 -12.76 8.35
C LYS A 173 29.31 -14.11 7.91
N ARG A 174 28.02 -14.19 7.58
CA ARG A 174 27.40 -15.44 7.10
C ARG A 174 27.88 -15.84 5.71
N CYS A 175 28.17 -14.90 4.83
CA CYS A 175 28.81 -15.21 3.54
C CYS A 175 30.15 -15.93 3.75
N ASP A 176 31.00 -15.39 4.63
CA ASP A 176 32.29 -15.98 4.96
C ASP A 176 32.14 -17.35 5.64
N GLU A 177 31.19 -17.47 6.58
CA GLU A 177 30.86 -18.76 7.21
C GLU A 177 30.44 -19.79 6.16
N TYR A 178 29.53 -19.46 5.25
CA TYR A 178 29.08 -20.39 4.20
C TYR A 178 30.19 -20.77 3.23
N LEU A 179 31.10 -19.84 2.91
CA LEU A 179 32.28 -20.14 2.11
C LEU A 179 33.16 -21.21 2.79
N SER A 180 33.41 -21.06 4.10
CA SER A 180 34.17 -22.05 4.88
C SER A 180 33.47 -23.42 4.96
N LEU A 181 32.14 -23.46 5.01
CA LEU A 181 31.39 -24.72 5.10
C LEU A 181 31.53 -25.57 3.83
N VAL A 182 31.66 -24.92 2.67
CA VAL A 182 31.74 -25.55 1.34
C VAL A 182 33.17 -25.67 0.80
N GLU A 183 34.19 -25.43 1.63
CA GLU A 183 35.60 -25.39 1.23
C GLU A 183 36.07 -26.67 0.51
N LYS A 184 35.54 -27.84 0.90
CA LYS A 184 35.91 -29.14 0.33
C LYS A 184 35.29 -29.43 -1.05
N LEU A 185 34.34 -28.61 -1.49
CA LEU A 185 33.63 -28.84 -2.73
C LEU A 185 34.39 -28.22 -3.90
N ASP A 186 34.52 -28.96 -4.99
CA ASP A 186 35.18 -28.53 -6.21
C ASP A 186 34.25 -28.70 -7.41
N LEU A 187 33.91 -27.58 -8.04
CA LEU A 187 32.96 -27.50 -9.16
C LEU A 187 33.66 -27.29 -10.51
N ASN A 188 34.95 -26.98 -10.50
CA ASN A 188 35.66 -26.55 -11.70
C ASN A 188 36.62 -27.61 -12.25
N PRO A 189 36.68 -27.78 -13.59
CA PRO A 189 37.72 -28.59 -14.23
C PRO A 189 39.09 -27.92 -14.12
N ALA A 190 40.15 -28.69 -14.39
CA ALA A 190 41.53 -28.20 -14.33
C ALA A 190 41.81 -27.00 -15.27
N GLU A 191 41.12 -26.94 -16.41
CA GLU A 191 41.25 -25.83 -17.36
C GLU A 191 40.76 -24.49 -16.77
N ASP A 192 39.58 -24.48 -16.16
CA ASP A 192 39.00 -23.29 -15.51
C ASP A 192 39.90 -22.82 -14.35
N LYS A 193 40.48 -23.75 -13.58
CA LYS A 193 41.44 -23.43 -12.53
C LYS A 193 42.67 -22.70 -13.07
N HIS A 194 43.22 -23.15 -14.19
CA HIS A 194 44.36 -22.48 -14.81
C HIS A 194 44.00 -21.07 -15.30
N LYS A 195 42.83 -20.90 -15.93
CA LYS A 195 42.31 -19.59 -16.34
C LYS A 195 42.17 -18.63 -15.16
N ILE A 196 41.57 -19.09 -14.06
CA ILE A 196 41.39 -18.30 -12.83
C ILE A 196 42.75 -17.87 -12.25
N VAL A 197 43.70 -18.79 -12.12
CA VAL A 197 45.04 -18.47 -11.59
C VAL A 197 45.76 -17.44 -12.46
N LYS A 198 45.71 -17.60 -13.77
CA LYS A 198 46.32 -16.66 -14.71
C LYS A 198 45.70 -15.27 -14.58
N PHE A 199 44.37 -15.22 -14.54
CA PHE A 199 43.62 -13.97 -14.38
C PHE A 199 43.94 -13.26 -13.05
N PHE A 200 43.91 -13.99 -11.93
CA PHE A 200 44.25 -13.41 -10.62
C PHE A 200 45.70 -12.91 -10.56
N ARG A 201 46.67 -13.64 -11.12
CA ARG A 201 48.06 -13.16 -11.19
C ARG A 201 48.18 -11.87 -11.99
N GLN A 202 47.44 -11.75 -13.09
CA GLN A 202 47.41 -10.51 -13.90
C GLN A 202 46.74 -9.36 -13.14
N ALA A 203 45.59 -9.60 -12.52
CA ALA A 203 44.85 -8.59 -11.75
C ALA A 203 45.68 -8.08 -10.55
N LEU A 204 46.35 -8.98 -9.83
CA LEU A 204 47.15 -8.65 -8.64
C LEU A 204 48.58 -8.19 -8.98
N SER A 205 48.96 -8.15 -10.27
CA SER A 205 50.31 -7.72 -10.69
C SER A 205 50.64 -6.28 -10.30
N ARG A 206 49.63 -5.43 -10.12
CA ARG A 206 49.79 -4.03 -9.70
C ARG A 206 49.95 -3.86 -8.18
N LEU A 207 49.63 -4.89 -7.39
CA LEU A 207 49.77 -4.85 -5.94
C LEU A 207 51.20 -5.15 -5.51
N SER A 208 51.59 -4.62 -4.36
CA SER A 208 52.86 -4.94 -3.69
C SER A 208 52.89 -6.41 -3.24
N ASP A 209 54.08 -6.96 -3.04
CA ASP A 209 54.21 -8.37 -2.63
C ASP A 209 53.61 -8.64 -1.24
N SER A 210 53.65 -7.67 -0.33
CA SER A 210 52.96 -7.77 0.97
C SER A 210 51.44 -7.84 0.82
N ASP A 211 50.86 -7.04 -0.08
CA ASP A 211 49.41 -7.02 -0.31
C ASP A 211 48.93 -8.31 -0.99
N ARG A 212 49.75 -8.90 -1.85
CA ARG A 212 49.45 -10.18 -2.52
C ARG A 212 49.36 -11.35 -1.53
N GLN A 213 50.07 -11.27 -0.41
CA GLN A 213 50.10 -12.32 0.60
C GLN A 213 49.01 -12.16 1.68
N LEU A 214 48.13 -11.16 1.55
CA LEU A 214 47.05 -10.95 2.49
C LEU A 214 46.15 -12.20 2.60
N PRO A 215 45.73 -12.61 3.82
CA PRO A 215 44.91 -13.82 4.00
C PRO A 215 43.62 -13.83 3.18
N GLN A 216 42.99 -12.66 3.00
CA GLN A 216 41.78 -12.54 2.19
C GLN A 216 42.05 -12.84 0.71
N VAL A 217 43.18 -12.38 0.16
CA VAL A 217 43.56 -12.61 -1.24
C VAL A 217 43.76 -14.11 -1.49
N THR A 218 44.52 -14.77 -0.61
CA THR A 218 44.79 -16.21 -0.71
C THR A 218 43.50 -17.03 -0.58
N SER A 219 42.65 -16.71 0.40
CA SER A 219 41.37 -17.40 0.63
C SER A 219 40.43 -17.27 -0.57
N VAL A 220 40.25 -16.05 -1.09
CA VAL A 220 39.40 -15.79 -2.27
C VAL A 220 39.94 -16.52 -3.49
N LEU A 221 41.25 -16.52 -3.72
CA LEU A 221 41.87 -17.24 -4.84
C LEU A 221 41.63 -18.75 -4.76
N GLU A 222 41.86 -19.37 -3.60
CA GLU A 222 41.64 -20.82 -3.43
C GLU A 222 40.19 -21.23 -3.63
N MET A 223 39.25 -20.41 -3.13
CA MET A 223 37.83 -20.67 -3.34
C MET A 223 37.40 -20.42 -4.79
N ALA A 224 37.89 -19.36 -5.42
CA ALA A 224 37.61 -19.07 -6.82
C ALA A 224 38.07 -20.21 -7.73
N LYS A 225 39.25 -20.81 -7.48
CA LYS A 225 39.71 -22.01 -8.21
C LYS A 225 38.68 -23.14 -8.19
N ARG A 226 38.01 -23.35 -7.06
CA ARG A 226 36.97 -24.37 -6.87
C ARG A 226 35.62 -23.98 -7.49
N GLY A 227 35.50 -22.78 -8.04
CA GLY A 227 34.29 -22.27 -8.68
C GLY A 227 33.29 -21.65 -7.71
N ILE A 228 33.72 -21.28 -6.50
CA ILE A 228 32.88 -20.71 -5.45
C ILE A 228 33.49 -19.38 -5.01
N ALA A 229 32.69 -18.32 -4.89
CA ALA A 229 33.19 -17.01 -4.46
C ALA A 229 32.21 -16.28 -3.54
N ILE A 230 32.67 -15.18 -2.94
CA ILE A 230 31.90 -14.27 -2.10
C ILE A 230 31.87 -12.86 -2.70
N HIS A 231 30.78 -12.13 -2.47
CA HIS A 231 30.63 -10.72 -2.85
C HIS A 231 29.89 -9.92 -1.77
N HIS A 232 30.64 -9.05 -1.08
CA HIS A 232 30.07 -8.08 -0.14
C HIS A 232 31.04 -6.93 0.11
N SER A 233 30.55 -5.84 0.70
CA SER A 233 31.33 -4.62 0.98
C SER A 233 32.55 -4.79 1.88
N GLY A 234 32.78 -5.97 2.46
CA GLY A 234 33.97 -6.29 3.26
C GLY A 234 35.11 -6.94 2.46
N VAL A 235 34.87 -7.30 1.21
CA VAL A 235 35.89 -7.81 0.29
C VAL A 235 36.58 -6.62 -0.39
N LEU A 236 37.91 -6.67 -0.49
CA LEU A 236 38.69 -5.62 -1.16
C LEU A 236 38.14 -5.31 -2.56
N PRO A 237 38.04 -4.03 -2.98
CA PRO A 237 37.48 -3.64 -4.27
C PRO A 237 38.07 -4.41 -5.47
N ILE A 238 39.40 -4.53 -5.53
CA ILE A 238 40.09 -5.26 -6.60
C ILE A 238 39.70 -6.75 -6.66
N LEU A 239 39.44 -7.38 -5.51
CA LEU A 239 39.00 -8.77 -5.45
C LEU A 239 37.53 -8.90 -5.85
N ARG A 240 36.68 -7.93 -5.51
CA ARG A 240 35.27 -7.90 -5.93
C ARG A 240 35.17 -7.80 -7.45
N GLU A 241 35.89 -6.86 -8.05
CA GLU A 241 35.95 -6.70 -9.52
C GLU A 241 36.47 -7.97 -10.20
N ALA A 242 37.49 -8.63 -9.62
CA ALA A 242 38.01 -9.88 -10.15
C ALA A 242 36.97 -11.02 -10.10
N VAL A 243 36.26 -11.16 -8.98
CA VAL A 243 35.17 -12.15 -8.81
C VAL A 243 34.02 -11.88 -9.77
N GLU A 244 33.67 -10.62 -9.95
CA GLU A 244 32.66 -10.15 -10.91
C GLU A 244 32.98 -10.57 -12.35
N LEU A 245 34.20 -10.30 -12.82
CA LEU A 245 34.64 -10.67 -14.16
C LEU A 245 34.70 -12.20 -14.35
N LEU A 246 35.16 -12.94 -13.34
CA LEU A 246 35.21 -14.41 -13.38
C LEU A 246 33.83 -15.06 -13.30
N PHE A 247 32.85 -14.39 -12.69
CA PHE A 247 31.46 -14.84 -12.72
C PHE A 247 30.86 -14.66 -14.12
N GLN A 248 31.12 -13.52 -14.77
CA GLN A 248 30.71 -13.28 -16.17
C GLN A 248 31.35 -14.25 -17.15
N SER A 249 32.62 -14.61 -16.96
CA SER A 249 33.31 -15.61 -17.81
C SER A 249 32.82 -17.04 -17.57
N GLY A 250 31.92 -17.25 -16.61
CA GLY A 250 31.37 -18.56 -16.26
C GLY A 250 32.32 -19.45 -15.46
N CYS A 251 33.45 -18.92 -14.97
CA CYS A 251 34.41 -19.68 -14.16
C CYS A 251 33.92 -19.87 -12.72
N ILE A 252 33.10 -18.95 -12.21
CA ILE A 252 32.46 -19.09 -10.89
C ILE A 252 31.05 -19.66 -11.08
N LYS A 253 30.77 -20.79 -10.42
CA LYS A 253 29.47 -21.49 -10.51
C LYS A 253 28.54 -21.13 -9.36
N ILE A 254 29.08 -20.85 -8.17
CA ILE A 254 28.30 -20.43 -7.00
C ILE A 254 28.88 -19.11 -6.45
N LEU A 255 28.03 -18.11 -6.29
CA LEU A 255 28.40 -16.83 -5.69
C LEU A 255 27.54 -16.56 -4.45
N PHE A 256 28.16 -16.43 -3.28
CA PHE A 256 27.49 -15.95 -2.07
C PHE A 256 27.59 -14.44 -2.00
N ALA A 257 26.46 -13.75 -2.16
CA ALA A 257 26.43 -12.30 -2.31
C ALA A 257 25.50 -11.64 -1.29
N THR A 258 25.86 -10.42 -0.90
CA THR A 258 24.94 -9.52 -0.19
C THR A 258 24.07 -8.75 -1.18
N GLU A 259 23.05 -8.04 -0.68
CA GLU A 259 22.12 -7.22 -1.48
C GLU A 259 22.83 -6.28 -2.45
N THR A 260 24.00 -5.74 -2.08
CA THR A 260 24.79 -4.82 -2.94
C THR A 260 25.16 -5.41 -4.30
N PHE A 261 25.20 -6.73 -4.46
CA PHE A 261 25.45 -7.36 -5.76
C PHE A 261 24.25 -7.26 -6.71
N ALA A 262 23.03 -7.21 -6.16
CA ALA A 262 21.83 -6.99 -6.95
C ALA A 262 21.75 -5.56 -7.50
N MET A 263 22.56 -4.65 -6.98
CA MET A 263 22.57 -3.23 -7.31
C MET A 263 23.72 -2.92 -8.27
N GLY A 264 23.44 -2.30 -9.42
CA GLY A 264 24.47 -1.66 -10.25
C GLY A 264 25.38 -2.57 -11.09
N ILE A 265 25.09 -3.86 -11.24
CA ILE A 265 25.91 -4.78 -12.06
C ILE A 265 25.01 -5.66 -12.95
N ASN A 266 25.26 -5.69 -14.26
CA ASN A 266 24.55 -6.57 -15.19
C ASN A 266 25.17 -7.98 -15.22
N MET A 267 24.92 -8.77 -14.17
CA MET A 267 25.38 -10.16 -14.05
C MET A 267 24.22 -11.13 -13.84
N PRO A 268 23.61 -11.63 -14.93
CA PRO A 268 22.56 -12.62 -14.83
C PRO A 268 23.13 -14.01 -14.51
N ALA A 269 22.50 -14.70 -13.57
CA ALA A 269 22.74 -16.10 -13.21
C ALA A 269 21.61 -16.98 -13.75
N ARG A 270 21.82 -18.29 -13.85
CA ARG A 270 20.71 -19.20 -14.19
C ARG A 270 19.73 -19.32 -13.02
N THR A 271 20.27 -19.39 -11.80
CA THR A 271 19.50 -19.55 -10.58
C THR A 271 19.83 -18.49 -9.54
N VAL A 272 18.82 -18.02 -8.83
CA VAL A 272 18.97 -17.16 -7.64
C VAL A 272 18.42 -17.90 -6.42
N ILE A 273 19.15 -17.85 -5.31
CA ILE A 273 18.79 -18.52 -4.06
C ILE A 273 18.70 -17.48 -2.94
N PHE A 274 17.58 -17.47 -2.24
CA PHE A 274 17.38 -16.64 -1.05
C PHE A 274 17.66 -17.46 0.20
N ASP A 275 18.70 -17.08 0.94
CA ASP A 275 19.06 -17.65 2.23
C ASP A 275 17.95 -17.48 3.28
N ALA A 276 17.34 -16.30 3.25
CA ALA A 276 16.25 -15.86 4.11
C ALA A 276 15.37 -14.87 3.34
N ILE A 277 14.18 -14.57 3.87
CA ILE A 277 13.27 -13.53 3.33
C ILE A 277 13.15 -12.33 4.28
N GLN A 278 13.92 -12.33 5.37
CA GLN A 278 13.97 -11.26 6.36
C GLN A 278 15.39 -10.69 6.42
N LYS A 279 15.48 -9.36 6.55
CA LYS A 279 16.75 -8.65 6.73
C LYS A 279 16.65 -7.63 7.85
N HIS A 280 17.79 -7.26 8.40
CA HIS A 280 17.89 -6.19 9.40
C HIS A 280 18.10 -4.86 8.68
N ASP A 281 17.20 -3.90 8.89
CA ASP A 281 17.26 -2.57 8.25
C ASP A 281 18.09 -1.54 9.04
N GLY A 282 18.71 -1.98 10.14
CA GLY A 282 19.42 -1.11 11.09
C GLY A 282 18.64 -0.85 12.37
N ARG A 283 17.31 -1.04 12.34
CA ARG A 283 16.43 -0.87 13.51
C ARG A 283 15.76 -2.17 13.93
N SER A 284 15.26 -2.94 12.97
CA SER A 284 14.48 -4.15 13.21
C SER A 284 14.68 -5.19 12.10
N PHE A 285 14.32 -6.44 12.39
CA PHE A 285 14.19 -7.45 11.35
C PHE A 285 12.84 -7.29 10.66
N ARG A 286 12.86 -7.07 9.34
CA ARG A 286 11.67 -6.96 8.50
C ARG A 286 11.75 -7.87 7.30
N GLU A 287 10.60 -8.18 6.71
CA GLU A 287 10.52 -8.87 5.43
C GLU A 287 11.05 -8.00 4.30
N LEU A 288 11.49 -8.66 3.22
CA LEU A 288 11.87 -7.99 1.99
C LEU A 288 10.65 -7.32 1.36
N THR A 289 10.87 -6.09 0.88
CA THR A 289 9.86 -5.42 0.06
C THR A 289 9.76 -6.08 -1.32
N PRO A 290 8.62 -5.93 -2.02
CA PRO A 290 8.48 -6.47 -3.37
C PRO A 290 9.56 -5.97 -4.33
N SER A 291 9.96 -4.70 -4.22
CA SER A 291 11.02 -4.13 -5.06
C SER A 291 12.39 -4.76 -4.82
N GLU A 292 12.79 -4.93 -3.55
CA GLU A 292 14.05 -5.60 -3.19
C GLU A 292 14.05 -7.05 -3.69
N TYR A 293 12.92 -7.74 -3.52
CA TYR A 293 12.77 -9.12 -4.01
C TYR A 293 12.86 -9.20 -5.53
N ILE A 294 12.13 -8.37 -6.27
CA ILE A 294 12.12 -8.33 -7.73
C ILE A 294 13.50 -7.95 -8.28
N GLN A 295 14.26 -7.07 -7.61
CA GLN A 295 15.62 -6.71 -8.01
C GLN A 295 16.59 -7.90 -7.87
N MET A 296 16.53 -8.62 -6.74
CA MET A 296 17.38 -9.78 -6.48
C MET A 296 17.00 -10.99 -7.34
N ALA A 297 15.72 -11.38 -7.35
CA ALA A 297 15.18 -12.40 -8.25
C ALA A 297 15.36 -11.99 -9.73
N GLY A 298 15.42 -10.67 -9.96
CA GLY A 298 15.89 -9.95 -11.14
C GLY A 298 17.13 -10.55 -11.79
N ARG A 299 18.03 -11.14 -11.02
CA ARG A 299 19.29 -11.70 -11.53
C ARG A 299 19.16 -13.13 -12.07
N ALA A 300 18.04 -13.82 -11.90
CA ALA A 300 17.82 -15.16 -12.44
C ALA A 300 17.39 -15.14 -13.92
N GLY A 301 17.91 -16.08 -14.70
CA GLY A 301 17.62 -16.26 -16.12
C GLY A 301 18.49 -15.38 -17.03
N ARG A 302 19.34 -16.00 -17.84
CA ARG A 302 20.22 -15.33 -18.80
C ARG A 302 19.53 -15.24 -20.17
N ARG A 303 19.35 -14.01 -20.67
CA ARG A 303 18.72 -13.75 -21.96
C ARG A 303 19.48 -14.46 -23.09
N GLY A 304 18.75 -15.25 -23.89
CA GLY A 304 19.32 -16.00 -25.01
C GLY A 304 19.98 -17.34 -24.65
N LEU A 305 20.17 -17.64 -23.35
CA LEU A 305 20.75 -18.92 -22.88
C LEU A 305 19.74 -19.78 -22.14
N ASP A 306 18.94 -19.19 -21.26
CA ASP A 306 17.98 -19.90 -20.43
C ASP A 306 16.54 -19.60 -20.88
N LYS A 307 15.67 -20.63 -20.85
CA LYS A 307 14.24 -20.49 -21.17
C LYS A 307 13.46 -19.83 -20.03
N THR A 308 13.75 -20.23 -18.80
CA THR A 308 13.17 -19.70 -17.56
C THR A 308 14.32 -19.42 -16.58
N GLY A 309 14.13 -18.44 -15.69
CA GLY A 309 15.04 -18.17 -14.57
C GLY A 309 14.53 -18.86 -13.31
N THR A 310 15.38 -19.61 -12.62
CA THR A 310 14.98 -20.33 -11.41
C THR A 310 15.25 -19.49 -10.17
N VAL A 311 14.25 -19.32 -9.31
CA VAL A 311 14.39 -18.65 -8.01
C VAL A 311 14.04 -19.64 -6.91
N ILE A 312 14.92 -19.80 -5.91
CA ILE A 312 14.74 -20.77 -4.82
C ILE A 312 14.75 -20.03 -3.48
N ILE A 313 13.73 -20.23 -2.65
CA ILE A 313 13.68 -19.71 -1.28
C ILE A 313 13.97 -20.86 -0.31
N LEU A 314 14.98 -20.69 0.54
CA LEU A 314 15.36 -21.70 1.53
C LEU A 314 14.44 -21.63 2.76
N CYS A 315 13.70 -22.69 3.02
CA CYS A 315 12.83 -22.80 4.19
C CYS A 315 13.62 -23.35 5.39
N LYS A 316 14.54 -22.56 5.95
CA LYS A 316 15.45 -22.96 7.04
C LYS A 316 14.81 -23.08 8.42
N GLY A 317 13.76 -22.30 8.71
CA GLY A 317 13.11 -22.26 10.03
C GLY A 317 12.35 -23.54 10.37
N SER A 318 11.63 -23.56 11.49
CA SER A 318 10.80 -24.72 11.84
C SER A 318 9.60 -24.86 10.90
N GLU A 319 9.00 -23.75 10.49
CA GLU A 319 7.80 -23.74 9.65
C GLU A 319 8.13 -23.23 8.24
N VAL A 320 7.23 -23.48 7.28
CA VAL A 320 7.30 -22.82 5.97
C VAL A 320 6.77 -21.40 6.14
N GLN A 321 7.35 -20.45 5.41
CA GLN A 321 6.94 -19.05 5.49
C GLN A 321 5.46 -18.90 5.10
N PRO A 322 4.66 -18.08 5.82
CA PRO A 322 3.24 -17.94 5.53
C PRO A 322 2.97 -17.53 4.09
N ILE A 323 1.99 -18.17 3.45
CA ILE A 323 1.63 -17.89 2.06
C ILE A 323 1.26 -16.42 1.81
N ALA A 324 0.66 -15.74 2.81
CA ALA A 324 0.28 -14.33 2.71
C ALA A 324 1.52 -13.42 2.60
N SER A 325 2.57 -13.69 3.39
CA SER A 325 3.85 -12.99 3.33
C SER A 325 4.55 -13.24 1.99
N LEU A 326 4.67 -14.51 1.59
CA LEU A 326 5.26 -14.88 0.29
C LEU A 326 4.53 -14.23 -0.88
N ARG A 327 3.19 -14.25 -0.87
CA ARG A 327 2.35 -13.60 -1.88
C ARG A 327 2.59 -12.10 -1.95
N THR A 328 2.68 -11.45 -0.79
CA THR A 328 2.92 -10.00 -0.71
C THR A 328 4.30 -9.64 -1.23
N MET A 329 5.33 -10.41 -0.89
CA MET A 329 6.70 -10.19 -1.37
C MET A 329 6.86 -10.48 -2.87
N MET A 330 6.28 -11.56 -3.38
CA MET A 330 6.52 -12.03 -4.75
C MET A 330 5.59 -11.40 -5.79
N MET A 331 4.32 -11.18 -5.44
CA MET A 331 3.29 -10.61 -6.32
C MET A 331 2.85 -9.21 -5.88
N GLY A 332 3.58 -8.60 -4.94
CA GLY A 332 3.31 -7.25 -4.48
C GLY A 332 3.49 -6.22 -5.59
N LYS A 333 2.79 -5.09 -5.44
CA LYS A 333 3.00 -3.95 -6.33
C LYS A 333 4.42 -3.42 -6.15
N ALA A 334 5.05 -3.03 -7.25
CA ALA A 334 6.32 -2.32 -7.21
C ALA A 334 6.22 -1.06 -6.35
N SER A 335 7.31 -0.70 -5.67
CA SER A 335 7.35 0.51 -4.84
C SER A 335 7.07 1.76 -5.66
N GLN A 336 6.30 2.68 -5.06
CA GLN A 336 6.18 4.03 -5.56
C GLN A 336 7.48 4.79 -5.31
N LEU A 337 7.85 5.64 -6.27
CA LEU A 337 8.88 6.65 -6.08
C LEU A 337 8.33 7.70 -5.11
N GLN A 338 9.07 7.92 -4.03
CA GLN A 338 8.80 8.90 -2.99
C GLN A 338 10.02 9.82 -2.87
N SER A 339 9.77 11.11 -2.71
CA SER A 339 10.85 12.06 -2.47
C SER A 339 11.54 11.75 -1.14
N GLN A 340 12.86 11.73 -1.16
CA GLN A 340 13.70 11.68 0.04
C GLN A 340 14.37 13.03 0.30
N PHE A 341 13.85 14.09 -0.32
CA PHE A 341 14.43 15.43 -0.25
C PHE A 341 14.48 15.92 1.20
N ARG A 342 15.68 16.27 1.65
CA ARG A 342 15.93 16.91 2.95
C ARG A 342 16.99 17.98 2.81
N LEU A 343 16.85 19.04 3.58
CA LEU A 343 17.84 20.11 3.62
C LEU A 343 19.09 19.66 4.37
N THR A 344 20.25 19.73 3.73
CA THR A 344 21.56 19.50 4.38
C THR A 344 22.32 20.81 4.50
N TYR A 345 23.14 20.95 5.55
CA TYR A 345 23.97 22.16 5.72
C TYR A 345 24.90 22.42 4.53
N ALA A 346 25.48 21.36 3.97
CA ALA A 346 26.33 21.47 2.78
C ALA A 346 25.56 22.04 1.57
N MET A 347 24.33 21.57 1.35
CA MET A 347 23.46 22.09 0.29
C MET A 347 23.14 23.56 0.52
N ILE A 348 22.72 23.95 1.73
CA ILE A 348 22.40 25.34 2.08
C ILE A 348 23.60 26.26 1.83
N LEU A 349 24.78 25.89 2.33
CA LEU A 349 26.00 26.68 2.15
C LEU A 349 26.40 26.80 0.66
N ASN A 350 26.23 25.72 -0.12
CA ASN A 350 26.49 25.76 -1.54
C ASN A 350 25.51 26.67 -2.29
N PHE A 351 24.23 26.68 -1.92
CA PHE A 351 23.24 27.59 -2.52
C PHE A 351 23.45 29.04 -2.12
N LEU A 352 23.82 29.32 -0.87
CA LEU A 352 24.19 30.66 -0.44
C LEU A 352 25.44 31.18 -1.18
N ARG A 353 26.35 30.28 -1.57
CA ARG A 353 27.52 30.62 -2.39
C ARG A 353 27.16 30.87 -3.86
N VAL A 354 26.22 30.10 -4.42
CA VAL A 354 25.79 30.18 -5.83
C VAL A 354 24.51 31.03 -5.90
N SER A 355 24.65 32.34 -5.77
CA SER A 355 23.61 33.36 -5.57
C SER A 355 22.55 33.51 -6.68
N GLU A 356 22.59 32.72 -7.75
CA GLU A 356 21.63 32.81 -8.88
C GLU A 356 20.37 31.97 -8.70
N CYS A 357 20.40 30.93 -7.86
CA CYS A 357 19.24 30.07 -7.60
C CYS A 357 18.89 30.11 -6.11
N PRO A 358 17.78 30.75 -5.69
CA PRO A 358 17.43 30.80 -4.28
C PRO A 358 17.04 29.40 -3.81
N LEU A 359 17.42 29.05 -2.58
CA LEU A 359 17.07 27.77 -1.96
C LEU A 359 15.55 27.50 -2.00
N THR A 360 14.73 28.55 -1.92
CA THR A 360 13.27 28.48 -2.03
C THR A 360 12.81 27.92 -3.39
N TYR A 361 13.54 28.18 -4.47
CA TYR A 361 13.26 27.59 -5.77
C TYR A 361 13.49 26.08 -5.74
N MET A 362 14.59 25.63 -5.14
CA MET A 362 14.88 24.20 -5.01
C MET A 362 13.81 23.48 -4.19
N VAL A 363 13.40 24.03 -3.04
CA VAL A 363 12.35 23.43 -2.21
C VAL A 363 11.05 23.31 -3.02
N ARG A 364 10.60 24.40 -3.64
CA ARG A 364 9.38 24.40 -4.49
C ARG A 364 9.46 23.47 -5.70
N SER A 365 10.66 23.20 -6.19
CA SER A 365 10.90 22.34 -7.35
C SER A 365 11.12 20.87 -6.97
N SER A 366 11.22 20.56 -5.67
CA SER A 366 11.40 19.20 -5.17
C SER A 366 10.24 18.28 -5.57
N TYR A 367 10.51 16.98 -5.64
CA TYR A 367 9.48 16.00 -5.97
C TYR A 367 8.44 15.88 -4.85
N GLY A 368 8.83 16.10 -3.58
CA GLY A 368 7.89 16.12 -2.46
C GLY A 368 6.79 17.18 -2.61
N GLU A 369 7.15 18.40 -3.00
CA GLU A 369 6.21 19.51 -3.23
C GLU A 369 5.31 19.30 -4.45
N PHE A 370 5.69 18.41 -5.38
CA PHE A 370 4.94 18.19 -6.60
C PHE A 370 3.51 17.69 -6.33
N HIS A 371 3.36 16.77 -5.35
CA HIS A 371 2.05 16.25 -4.97
C HIS A 371 1.15 17.34 -4.39
N GLU A 372 1.70 18.18 -3.51
CA GLU A 372 0.97 19.30 -2.91
C GLU A 372 0.59 20.35 -3.95
N GLN A 373 1.48 20.67 -4.89
CA GLN A 373 1.15 21.57 -5.98
C GLN A 373 0.05 21.05 -6.90
N LYS A 374 0.01 19.74 -7.16
CA LYS A 374 -1.06 19.12 -7.94
C LYS A 374 -2.40 19.16 -7.19
N ALA A 375 -2.38 18.98 -5.86
CA ALA A 375 -3.56 19.17 -5.01
C ALA A 375 -4.03 20.63 -5.05
N ASN A 376 -3.13 21.59 -4.84
CA ASN A 376 -3.43 23.02 -4.87
C ASN A 376 -4.05 23.47 -6.20
N LEU A 377 -3.64 22.89 -7.34
CA LEU A 377 -4.26 23.18 -8.63
C LEU A 377 -5.70 22.66 -8.72
N ARG A 378 -5.98 21.48 -8.16
CA ARG A 378 -7.35 20.94 -8.08
C ARG A 378 -8.22 21.82 -7.19
N ASP A 379 -7.67 22.24 -6.05
CA ASP A 379 -8.37 23.11 -5.10
C ASP A 379 -8.64 24.49 -5.72
N LEU A 380 -7.70 25.05 -6.48
CA LEU A 380 -7.91 26.28 -7.24
C LEU A 380 -9.04 26.16 -8.27
N ILE A 381 -9.13 25.02 -8.97
CA ILE A 381 -10.23 24.78 -9.92
C ILE A 381 -11.56 24.66 -9.17
N ALA A 382 -11.58 23.95 -8.04
CA ALA A 382 -12.76 23.83 -7.19
C ALA A 382 -13.20 25.19 -6.64
N LEU A 383 -12.26 26.01 -6.15
CA LEU A 383 -12.51 27.37 -5.68
C LEU A 383 -13.11 28.25 -6.77
N LYS A 384 -12.59 28.20 -8.01
CA LYS A 384 -13.18 28.93 -9.13
C LYS A 384 -14.61 28.50 -9.42
N LYS A 385 -14.90 27.20 -9.38
CA LYS A 385 -16.28 26.68 -9.53
C LYS A 385 -17.21 27.16 -8.41
N LEU A 386 -16.73 27.13 -7.16
CA LEU A 386 -17.49 27.64 -6.02
C LEU A 386 -17.75 29.14 -6.14
N GLN A 387 -16.76 29.93 -6.58
CA GLN A 387 -16.93 31.35 -6.86
C GLN A 387 -18.01 31.60 -7.91
N THR A 388 -18.01 30.85 -9.02
CA THR A 388 -19.06 30.98 -10.04
C THR A 388 -20.44 30.60 -9.50
N ASN A 389 -20.54 29.57 -8.66
CA ASN A 389 -21.81 29.18 -8.05
C ASN A 389 -22.32 30.25 -7.07
N ILE A 390 -21.43 30.85 -6.28
CA ILE A 390 -21.76 31.98 -5.39
C ILE A 390 -22.27 33.17 -6.19
N GLU A 391 -21.65 33.50 -7.32
CA GLU A 391 -22.11 34.57 -8.22
C GLU A 391 -23.51 34.30 -8.78
N GLN A 392 -23.80 33.06 -9.20
CA GLN A 392 -25.14 32.67 -9.66
C GLN A 392 -26.20 32.79 -8.56
N ILE A 393 -25.87 32.36 -7.33
CA ILE A 393 -26.78 32.46 -6.18
C ILE A 393 -27.03 33.93 -5.80
N LYS A 394 -26.01 34.80 -5.87
CA LYS A 394 -26.18 36.25 -5.65
C LYS A 394 -27.21 36.87 -6.61
N VAL A 395 -27.17 36.49 -7.90
CA VAL A 395 -28.17 36.95 -8.88
C VAL A 395 -29.59 36.49 -8.54
N LEU A 396 -29.75 35.30 -7.94
CA LEU A 396 -31.06 34.82 -7.46
C LEU A 396 -31.53 35.57 -6.21
N LEU A 397 -30.62 35.87 -5.29
CA LEU A 397 -30.91 36.66 -4.09
C LEU A 397 -31.34 38.10 -4.44
N ASP A 398 -30.69 38.74 -5.43
CA ASP A 398 -31.06 40.09 -5.89
C ASP A 398 -32.47 40.17 -6.50
N LYS A 399 -33.00 39.04 -6.99
CA LYS A 399 -34.38 38.94 -7.51
C LYS A 399 -35.43 38.78 -6.39
N CYS A 400 -35.02 38.45 -5.17
CA CYS A 400 -35.93 38.22 -4.05
C CYS A 400 -36.28 39.53 -3.33
N LYS A 401 -37.50 40.03 -3.54
CA LYS A 401 -37.99 41.31 -2.97
C LYS A 401 -38.05 41.35 -1.43
N ASN A 402 -38.10 40.18 -0.76
CA ASN A 402 -38.23 40.07 0.71
C ASN A 402 -36.97 39.53 1.41
N CYS A 403 -35.90 39.27 0.67
CA CYS A 403 -34.67 38.70 1.19
C CYS A 403 -33.69 39.83 1.53
N ASN A 404 -33.63 40.25 2.81
CA ASN A 404 -32.52 41.12 3.24
C ASN A 404 -31.31 40.23 3.59
N ASN A 405 -30.23 40.38 2.82
CA ASN A 405 -29.00 39.59 2.97
C ASN A 405 -28.45 39.59 4.41
N GLU A 406 -28.52 40.71 5.13
CA GLU A 406 -28.04 40.77 6.52
C GLU A 406 -28.91 39.94 7.48
N LYS A 407 -30.24 40.01 7.33
CA LYS A 407 -31.17 39.23 8.17
C LYS A 407 -31.09 37.74 7.86
N LEU A 408 -30.87 37.38 6.60
CA LEU A 408 -30.68 35.99 6.18
C LEU A 408 -29.37 35.41 6.71
N ASN A 409 -28.27 36.17 6.65
CA ASN A 409 -27.00 35.75 7.24
C ASN A 409 -27.11 35.59 8.75
N GLN A 410 -27.76 36.53 9.44
CA GLN A 410 -28.02 36.41 10.88
C GLN A 410 -28.87 35.17 11.20
N TYR A 411 -29.94 34.92 10.44
CA TYR A 411 -30.76 33.72 10.61
C TYR A 411 -29.94 32.44 10.39
N TYR A 412 -29.11 32.41 9.33
CA TYR A 412 -28.25 31.28 9.04
C TYR A 412 -27.25 31.02 10.16
N GLU A 413 -26.53 32.05 10.64
CA GLU A 413 -25.57 31.93 11.74
C GLU A 413 -26.23 31.41 13.03
N GLN A 414 -27.44 31.87 13.35
CA GLN A 414 -28.18 31.40 14.52
C GLN A 414 -28.65 29.95 14.35
N THR A 415 -29.06 29.58 13.13
CA THR A 415 -29.51 28.22 12.81
C THR A 415 -28.33 27.25 12.82
N GLU A 416 -27.17 27.63 12.28
CA GLU A 416 -25.93 26.86 12.35
C GLU A 416 -25.51 26.65 13.82
N LYS A 417 -25.52 27.71 14.63
CA LYS A 417 -25.23 27.60 16.07
C LYS A 417 -26.21 26.65 16.77
N TYR A 418 -27.51 26.77 16.51
CA TYR A 418 -28.53 25.87 17.04
C TYR A 418 -28.23 24.40 16.69
N TRP A 419 -27.98 24.12 15.41
CA TRP A 419 -27.71 22.75 14.96
C TRP A 419 -26.37 22.20 15.49
N SER A 420 -25.33 23.03 15.61
CA SER A 420 -24.05 22.65 16.22
C SER A 420 -24.20 22.31 17.70
N LEU A 421 -25.03 23.06 18.43
CA LEU A 421 -25.34 22.79 19.84
C LEU A 421 -26.13 21.48 19.98
N ILE A 422 -27.15 21.26 19.16
CA ILE A 422 -27.91 20.00 19.14
C ILE A 422 -26.98 18.82 18.84
N TYR A 423 -26.11 18.92 17.83
CA TYR A 423 -25.15 17.87 17.51
C TYR A 423 -24.23 17.54 18.70
N ASN A 424 -23.68 18.56 19.36
CA ASN A 424 -22.81 18.38 20.52
C ASN A 424 -23.57 17.78 21.72
N ILE A 425 -24.80 18.23 21.96
CA ILE A 425 -25.66 17.68 23.02
C ILE A 425 -25.96 16.20 22.73
N GLN A 426 -26.31 15.83 21.48
CA GLN A 426 -26.61 14.44 21.12
C GLN A 426 -25.39 13.52 21.21
N GLN A 427 -24.18 14.02 20.86
CA GLN A 427 -22.93 13.28 21.08
C GLN A 427 -22.69 12.99 22.57
N LEU A 428 -22.88 13.98 23.44
CA LEU A 428 -22.76 13.79 24.90
C LEU A 428 -23.86 12.87 25.46
N LEU A 429 -25.08 12.94 24.90
CA LEU A 429 -26.19 12.08 25.29
C LEU A 429 -25.98 10.63 24.86
N GLN A 430 -25.29 10.37 23.74
CA GLN A 430 -24.96 9.05 23.25
C GLN A 430 -24.09 8.26 24.25
N GLU A 431 -23.15 8.94 24.93
CA GLU A 431 -22.28 8.35 25.95
C GLU A 431 -23.01 8.04 27.26
N ASN A 432 -24.18 8.65 27.50
CA ASN A 432 -24.91 8.53 28.75
C ASN A 432 -25.88 7.33 28.75
N VAL A 433 -25.64 6.40 29.68
CA VAL A 433 -26.46 5.19 29.90
C VAL A 433 -27.93 5.51 30.19
N LYS A 434 -28.23 6.66 30.83
CA LYS A 434 -29.62 7.08 31.10
C LYS A 434 -30.39 7.39 29.81
N THR A 435 -29.74 7.99 28.82
CA THR A 435 -30.35 8.31 27.52
C THR A 435 -30.62 7.03 26.73
N GLN A 436 -29.70 6.08 26.74
CA GLN A 436 -29.88 4.77 26.11
C GLN A 436 -31.09 4.02 26.71
N ASN A 437 -31.29 4.15 28.03
CA ASN A 437 -32.47 3.61 28.70
C ASN A 437 -33.79 4.32 28.35
N LEU A 438 -33.74 5.57 27.85
CA LEU A 438 -34.92 6.31 27.38
C LEU A 438 -35.29 5.94 25.93
N LEU A 439 -34.32 5.51 25.11
CA LEU A 439 -34.48 5.07 23.72
C LEU A 439 -34.85 3.59 23.62
N LYS A 440 -35.88 3.19 24.36
CA LYS A 440 -36.44 1.83 24.28
C LYS A 440 -37.36 1.69 23.08
N CYS A 441 -37.48 0.46 22.58
CA CYS A 441 -38.43 0.11 21.53
C CYS A 441 -39.83 0.70 21.82
N GLY A 442 -40.44 1.29 20.80
CA GLY A 442 -41.76 1.90 20.85
C GLY A 442 -41.78 3.36 21.30
N LYS A 443 -40.64 3.94 21.66
CA LYS A 443 -40.54 5.39 21.94
C LYS A 443 -40.66 6.21 20.68
N ILE A 444 -41.39 7.32 20.78
CA ILE A 444 -41.52 8.29 19.71
C ILE A 444 -40.43 9.34 19.85
N ILE A 445 -39.67 9.53 18.78
CA ILE A 445 -38.57 10.47 18.71
C ILE A 445 -38.81 11.44 17.55
N ARG A 446 -38.30 12.66 17.69
CA ARG A 446 -38.25 13.64 16.61
C ARG A 446 -36.89 13.52 15.96
N ILE A 447 -36.85 13.32 14.65
CA ILE A 447 -35.61 13.10 13.90
C ILE A 447 -35.49 14.09 12.76
N ARG A 448 -34.26 14.27 12.31
CA ARG A 448 -33.92 14.92 11.05
C ARG A 448 -33.54 13.83 10.05
N TYR A 449 -34.11 13.86 8.85
CA TYR A 449 -33.74 12.93 7.79
C TYR A 449 -33.74 13.64 6.44
N LEU A 450 -32.60 13.63 5.76
CA LEU A 450 -32.37 14.36 4.50
C LEU A 450 -32.68 15.87 4.68
N TYR A 451 -33.67 16.40 3.94
CA TYR A 451 -34.06 17.81 3.95
C TYR A 451 -35.26 18.11 4.86
N GLU A 452 -35.84 17.09 5.50
CA GLU A 452 -37.00 17.22 6.36
C GLU A 452 -36.53 17.31 7.83
N THR A 453 -36.83 18.44 8.46
CA THR A 453 -36.66 18.63 9.91
C THR A 453 -37.94 18.21 10.61
N ASP A 454 -37.82 17.76 11.87
CA ASP A 454 -38.97 17.56 12.75
C ASP A 454 -39.91 16.41 12.34
N LEU A 455 -39.33 15.29 11.89
CA LEU A 455 -40.09 14.10 11.55
C LEU A 455 -40.32 13.23 12.78
N PRO A 456 -41.58 12.86 13.11
CA PRO A 456 -41.83 11.86 14.14
C PRO A 456 -41.45 10.46 13.62
N ALA A 457 -40.66 9.74 14.39
CA ALA A 457 -40.26 8.37 14.11
C ALA A 457 -40.41 7.49 15.37
N ILE A 458 -40.66 6.21 15.16
CA ILE A 458 -40.72 5.22 16.25
C ILE A 458 -39.42 4.44 16.29
N VAL A 459 -38.83 4.32 17.47
CA VAL A 459 -37.67 3.44 17.71
C VAL A 459 -38.12 1.98 17.61
N LEU A 460 -37.54 1.24 16.66
CA LEU A 460 -37.76 -0.19 16.52
C LEU A 460 -36.68 -0.96 17.28
N ASP A 461 -35.42 -0.74 16.98
CA ASP A 461 -34.32 -1.44 17.62
C ASP A 461 -33.13 -0.52 17.87
N SER A 462 -32.53 -0.65 19.05
CA SER A 462 -31.30 0.05 19.44
C SER A 462 -30.15 -0.95 19.40
N SER A 463 -29.83 -1.45 18.21
CA SER A 463 -28.73 -2.40 18.04
C SER A 463 -27.38 -1.72 18.31
N HIS A 464 -26.73 -2.12 19.41
CA HIS A 464 -25.37 -1.72 19.74
C HIS A 464 -24.38 -2.61 18.99
N GLU A 465 -24.14 -2.36 17.70
CA GLU A 465 -22.97 -2.97 17.05
C GLU A 465 -21.68 -2.38 17.62
N HIS A 466 -20.68 -3.23 17.89
CA HIS A 466 -19.36 -2.89 18.44
C HIS A 466 -18.49 -1.98 17.53
N SER A 467 -19.07 -1.33 16.53
CA SER A 467 -18.37 -0.37 15.68
C SER A 467 -18.54 1.06 16.22
N LYS A 468 -17.58 1.95 15.94
CA LYS A 468 -17.55 3.34 16.44
C LYS A 468 -18.76 4.22 16.06
N LYS A 469 -19.76 3.70 15.34
CA LYS A 469 -20.98 4.43 14.97
C LYS A 469 -22.19 3.63 15.46
N GLN A 470 -22.75 4.03 16.60
CA GLN A 470 -24.02 3.49 17.07
C GLN A 470 -25.14 4.01 16.17
N THR A 471 -25.97 3.10 15.65
CA THR A 471 -27.13 3.43 14.81
C THR A 471 -28.40 2.89 15.44
N ILE A 472 -29.53 3.58 15.24
CA ILE A 472 -30.85 3.17 15.74
C ILE A 472 -31.75 2.88 14.54
N SER A 473 -32.42 1.74 14.57
CA SER A 473 -33.43 1.38 13.58
C SER A 473 -34.76 2.06 13.93
N VAL A 474 -35.29 2.86 13.01
CA VAL A 474 -36.51 3.65 13.21
C VAL A 474 -37.53 3.42 12.10
N LEU A 475 -38.80 3.47 12.46
CA LEU A 475 -39.93 3.50 11.53
C LEU A 475 -40.31 4.96 11.26
N LEU A 476 -40.32 5.35 9.98
CA LEU A 476 -40.71 6.69 9.54
C LEU A 476 -41.80 6.63 8.47
N ILE A 477 -42.63 7.66 8.43
CA ILE A 477 -43.69 7.85 7.42
C ILE A 477 -43.33 9.05 6.56
N ARG A 478 -43.27 8.87 5.24
CA ARG A 478 -42.89 9.92 4.30
C ARG A 478 -43.85 9.97 3.11
N ARG A 479 -44.02 11.18 2.55
CA ARG A 479 -44.62 11.35 1.21
C ARG A 479 -43.65 10.74 0.19
N LYS A 480 -44.17 10.03 -0.82
CA LYS A 480 -43.51 9.96 -2.13
C LYS A 480 -43.58 11.37 -2.74
N SER A 481 -42.75 12.29 -2.28
CA SER A 481 -42.52 13.53 -3.02
C SER A 481 -41.89 13.14 -4.36
N GLN A 482 -42.31 13.79 -5.44
CA GLN A 482 -41.66 13.76 -6.75
C GLN A 482 -40.26 14.38 -6.67
N LEU A 483 -39.36 13.77 -5.89
CA LEU A 483 -37.95 14.10 -5.74
C LEU A 483 -37.07 12.94 -6.23
N ASN A 484 -37.63 12.10 -7.10
CA ASN A 484 -36.83 11.22 -7.96
C ASN A 484 -36.17 11.98 -9.13
N GLU A 485 -36.33 13.29 -9.23
CA GLU A 485 -35.53 14.11 -10.14
C GLU A 485 -34.35 14.75 -9.40
N SER A 486 -33.19 14.12 -9.61
CA SER A 486 -31.84 14.65 -9.44
C SER A 486 -31.40 15.08 -8.04
N LEU A 487 -31.13 14.09 -7.18
CA LEU A 487 -29.91 14.21 -6.37
C LEU A 487 -28.74 13.90 -7.31
N THR A 488 -28.02 14.93 -7.73
CA THR A 488 -26.69 14.67 -8.30
C THR A 488 -25.76 14.25 -7.17
N ASP A 489 -24.80 13.37 -7.45
CA ASP A 489 -23.77 12.98 -6.48
C ASP A 489 -23.09 14.21 -5.85
N ALA A 490 -23.05 15.36 -6.56
CA ALA A 490 -22.50 16.63 -6.08
C ALA A 490 -23.26 17.25 -4.90
N ASP A 491 -24.60 17.19 -4.89
CA ASP A 491 -25.41 17.73 -3.77
C ASP A 491 -25.22 16.87 -2.52
N THR A 492 -25.08 15.55 -2.72
CA THR A 492 -24.77 14.57 -1.68
C THR A 492 -23.34 14.69 -1.14
N ILE A 493 -22.42 15.24 -1.94
CA ILE A 493 -21.02 15.52 -1.56
C ILE A 493 -20.93 16.82 -0.75
N LEU A 494 -21.61 17.90 -1.17
CA LEU A 494 -21.74 19.13 -0.38
C LEU A 494 -22.33 18.87 1.01
N LEU A 495 -23.26 17.91 1.11
CA LEU A 495 -23.88 17.43 2.36
C LEU A 495 -22.91 16.73 3.32
N LYS A 496 -21.77 16.21 2.85
CA LYS A 496 -20.79 15.49 3.69
C LYS A 496 -19.64 16.35 4.18
N GLU A 497 -19.32 17.45 3.50
CA GLU A 497 -18.10 18.23 3.78
C GLU A 497 -18.28 19.28 4.89
N SER A 498 -19.50 19.74 5.19
CA SER A 498 -19.77 20.70 6.26
C SER A 498 -19.96 20.02 7.63
N ASN A 499 -18.92 19.36 8.17
CA ASN A 499 -18.98 18.66 9.48
C ASN A 499 -20.22 17.74 9.69
N GLY A 500 -20.90 17.32 8.62
CA GLY A 500 -22.16 16.56 8.67
C GLY A 500 -23.37 17.32 9.24
N ILE A 501 -23.31 18.65 9.41
CA ILE A 501 -24.43 19.45 9.92
C ILE A 501 -25.09 20.21 8.77
N LEU A 502 -26.18 19.65 8.25
CA LEU A 502 -27.04 20.36 7.32
C LEU A 502 -27.80 21.44 8.09
N VAL A 503 -27.52 22.71 7.80
CA VAL A 503 -28.26 23.86 8.32
C VAL A 503 -29.57 23.96 7.55
N LEU A 504 -30.56 23.22 8.00
CA LEU A 504 -31.92 23.32 7.46
C LEU A 504 -32.63 24.51 8.11
N PRO A 505 -33.43 25.28 7.35
CA PRO A 505 -34.31 26.26 7.94
C PRO A 505 -35.22 25.55 8.95
N LEU A 506 -35.40 26.17 10.11
CA LEU A 506 -36.37 25.71 11.10
C LEU A 506 -37.76 25.84 10.46
N GLN A 507 -38.26 24.75 9.87
CA GLN A 507 -39.60 24.76 9.29
C GLN A 507 -40.61 24.84 10.43
N THR A 508 -41.18 26.02 10.64
CA THR A 508 -42.48 26.13 11.32
C THR A 508 -43.52 25.69 10.31
N TRP A 509 -44.14 24.55 10.56
CA TRP A 509 -45.27 24.01 9.83
C TRP A 509 -46.24 25.15 9.47
N LYS A 510 -46.46 25.40 8.18
CA LYS A 510 -47.55 26.30 7.76
C LYS A 510 -48.86 25.51 7.86
N GLN A 511 -49.86 26.11 8.50
CA GLN A 511 -51.21 25.56 8.67
C GLN A 511 -51.92 25.17 7.35
N ASP A 512 -51.44 25.65 6.20
CA ASP A 512 -52.14 25.55 4.91
C ASP A 512 -51.51 24.58 3.89
N ASP A 513 -50.75 23.58 4.33
CA ASP A 513 -50.40 22.46 3.43
C ASP A 513 -51.32 21.27 3.74
N PRO A 514 -52.44 21.09 3.00
CA PRO A 514 -53.36 19.99 3.23
C PRO A 514 -52.66 18.69 2.82
N TYR A 515 -52.06 18.02 3.80
CA TYR A 515 -51.59 16.64 3.66
C TYR A 515 -52.81 15.77 3.38
N ASP A 516 -53.00 15.36 2.13
CA ASP A 516 -54.03 14.40 1.76
C ASP A 516 -53.64 13.01 2.31
N ILE A 517 -54.30 12.60 3.40
CA ILE A 517 -53.93 11.50 4.31
C ILE A 517 -54.04 10.11 3.65
N GLN A 518 -54.49 10.04 2.38
CA GLN A 518 -54.96 8.78 1.79
C GLN A 518 -53.87 7.86 1.21
N ASN A 519 -52.65 8.35 0.90
CA ASN A 519 -51.59 7.53 0.31
C ASN A 519 -50.22 7.78 0.96
N GLU A 520 -49.81 6.94 1.92
CA GLU A 520 -48.48 7.02 2.54
C GLU A 520 -47.72 5.69 2.43
N ASP A 521 -46.44 5.77 2.06
CA ASP A 521 -45.47 4.68 2.16
C ASP A 521 -44.72 4.79 3.50
N TYR A 522 -44.51 3.67 4.18
CA TYR A 522 -43.67 3.59 5.39
C TYR A 522 -42.26 3.11 5.02
N GLU A 523 -41.23 3.60 5.74
CA GLU A 523 -39.84 3.18 5.54
C GLU A 523 -39.19 2.82 6.89
N ILE A 524 -38.39 1.75 6.91
CA ILE A 524 -37.50 1.43 8.04
C ILE A 524 -36.07 1.80 7.67
N LYS A 525 -35.42 2.64 8.48
CA LYS A 525 -34.04 3.09 8.28
C LYS A 525 -33.22 3.04 9.55
N ASN A 526 -31.90 2.90 9.37
CA ASN A 526 -30.93 3.04 10.43
C ASN A 526 -30.42 4.49 10.41
N ILE A 527 -30.65 5.22 11.50
CA ILE A 527 -30.23 6.62 11.67
C ILE A 527 -29.12 6.74 12.71
N SER A 528 -28.34 7.81 12.65
CA SER A 528 -27.35 8.12 13.67
C SER A 528 -28.00 8.82 14.88
N TYR A 529 -27.40 8.67 16.07
CA TYR A 529 -27.81 9.42 17.27
C TYR A 529 -27.78 10.94 17.06
N THR A 530 -26.89 11.43 16.18
CA THR A 530 -26.76 12.86 15.84
C THR A 530 -27.94 13.42 15.08
N ASP A 531 -28.78 12.56 14.53
CA ASP A 531 -29.96 12.95 13.75
C ASP A 531 -31.24 12.99 14.61
N ILE A 532 -31.14 12.67 15.91
CA ILE A 532 -32.23 12.81 16.87
C ILE A 532 -32.30 14.26 17.34
N LEU A 533 -33.48 14.86 17.19
CA LEU A 533 -33.78 16.20 17.71
C LEU A 533 -34.20 16.13 19.18
N ASP A 534 -35.19 15.29 19.48
CA ASP A 534 -35.81 15.22 20.79
C ASP A 534 -36.42 13.84 21.05
N ILE A 535 -36.46 13.44 22.33
CA ILE A 535 -37.07 12.18 22.79
C ILE A 535 -38.36 12.53 23.51
N THR A 536 -39.50 12.18 22.90
CA THR A 536 -40.79 12.52 23.50
C THR A 536 -41.14 11.60 24.68
N GLN A 537 -42.04 12.06 25.55
CA GLN A 537 -42.53 11.25 26.67
C GLN A 537 -43.42 10.10 26.20
N ASN A 538 -44.04 10.24 25.04
CA ASN A 538 -44.98 9.27 24.48
C ASN A 538 -44.25 7.98 24.05
N SER A 539 -44.86 6.84 24.37
CA SER A 539 -44.38 5.52 23.96
C SER A 539 -45.53 4.63 23.58
N ILE A 540 -45.37 3.92 22.48
CA ILE A 540 -46.33 2.94 21.97
C ILE A 540 -45.77 1.56 22.35
N LYS A 541 -46.60 0.70 22.97
CA LYS A 541 -46.21 -0.70 23.19
C LYS A 541 -46.29 -1.44 21.86
N LEU A 542 -45.14 -1.72 21.26
CA LEU A 542 -45.03 -2.46 20.00
C LEU A 542 -44.40 -3.83 20.21
N ASN A 543 -44.93 -4.82 19.50
CA ASN A 543 -44.37 -6.16 19.45
C ASN A 543 -43.39 -6.24 18.26
N LEU A 544 -42.09 -6.38 18.57
CA LEU A 544 -40.98 -6.30 17.62
C LEU A 544 -41.07 -7.32 16.48
N ASN A 545 -41.50 -8.55 16.82
CA ASN A 545 -41.48 -9.67 15.88
C ASN A 545 -42.52 -9.50 14.78
N ASP A 546 -43.69 -8.95 15.07
CA ASP A 546 -44.78 -8.79 14.10
C ASP A 546 -44.45 -7.69 13.08
N VAL A 547 -43.86 -6.57 13.52
CA VAL A 547 -43.48 -5.44 12.65
C VAL A 547 -42.33 -5.78 11.70
N LEU A 548 -41.31 -6.51 12.17
CA LEU A 548 -40.17 -6.95 11.35
C LEU A 548 -40.55 -8.10 10.39
N PHE A 549 -41.41 -9.04 10.82
CA PHE A 549 -41.89 -10.12 9.94
C PHE A 549 -42.79 -9.60 8.81
N GLY A 550 -43.72 -8.67 9.10
CA GLY A 550 -44.56 -8.03 8.09
C GLY A 550 -43.75 -7.28 7.03
N HIS A 551 -42.66 -6.62 7.43
CA HIS A 551 -41.78 -5.89 6.52
C HIS A 551 -40.87 -6.81 5.67
N LEU A 552 -40.41 -7.94 6.21
CA LEU A 552 -39.61 -8.93 5.47
C LEU A 552 -40.46 -9.70 4.44
N ASN A 553 -41.71 -10.02 4.76
CA ASN A 553 -42.62 -10.69 3.82
C ASN A 553 -43.07 -9.79 2.66
N ASN A 554 -43.20 -8.47 2.87
CA ASN A 554 -43.59 -7.52 1.81
C ASN A 554 -42.46 -7.21 0.81
N ARG A 555 -41.18 -7.45 1.13
CA ARG A 555 -40.07 -7.27 0.17
C ARG A 555 -39.96 -8.40 -0.87
N ASN A 556 -40.57 -9.56 -0.62
CA ASN A 556 -40.50 -10.72 -1.53
C ASN A 556 -41.60 -10.73 -2.62
N LYS A 557 -42.47 -9.71 -2.67
CA LYS A 557 -43.45 -9.52 -3.75
C LYS A 557 -43.07 -8.28 -4.55
N GLU A 558 -42.30 -8.49 -5.60
CA GLU A 558 -42.16 -7.52 -6.68
C GLU A 558 -43.50 -7.41 -7.42
N ASP A 559 -43.83 -6.17 -7.81
CA ASP A 559 -44.98 -5.73 -8.63
C ASP A 559 -46.31 -5.33 -7.94
N TYR A 560 -46.69 -4.09 -8.26
CA TYR A 560 -47.96 -3.36 -8.08
C TYR A 560 -48.30 -2.71 -6.72
N LEU A 561 -48.45 -1.37 -6.81
CA LEU A 561 -49.40 -0.47 -6.15
C LEU A 561 -49.92 -0.87 -4.75
N VAL A 562 -49.57 -0.03 -3.77
CA VAL A 562 -50.11 0.05 -2.39
C VAL A 562 -49.89 -1.24 -1.59
N PRO A 563 -49.04 -1.23 -0.52
CA PRO A 563 -48.91 -2.40 0.32
C PRO A 563 -50.27 -2.68 0.98
N ASN A 564 -50.90 -3.76 0.52
CA ASN A 564 -52.15 -4.24 1.09
C ASN A 564 -51.84 -4.63 2.55
N ILE A 565 -52.34 -3.84 3.49
CA ILE A 565 -52.02 -4.00 4.90
C ILE A 565 -52.74 -5.24 5.43
N GLY A 566 -52.15 -6.40 5.16
CA GLY A 566 -52.64 -7.71 5.56
C GLY A 566 -52.31 -7.97 7.03
N ASN A 567 -53.35 -8.04 7.85
CA ASN A 567 -53.45 -8.67 9.17
C ASN A 567 -52.43 -8.38 10.30
N ASP A 568 -51.45 -7.49 10.14
CA ASP A 568 -50.68 -6.99 11.29
C ASP A 568 -51.41 -5.81 11.96
N THR A 569 -52.24 -6.13 12.96
CA THR A 569 -52.96 -5.15 13.78
C THR A 569 -52.01 -4.19 14.49
N SER A 570 -50.80 -4.63 14.84
CA SER A 570 -49.77 -3.85 15.52
C SER A 570 -49.11 -2.79 14.61
N LEU A 571 -48.79 -3.12 13.36
CA LEU A 571 -48.20 -2.17 12.39
C LEU A 571 -49.24 -1.11 11.96
N LYS A 572 -50.49 -1.50 11.73
CA LYS A 572 -51.61 -0.57 11.47
C LYS A 572 -51.77 0.44 12.60
N GLN A 573 -51.81 -0.04 13.83
CA GLN A 573 -51.92 0.81 15.03
C GLN A 573 -50.72 1.74 15.17
N ALA A 574 -49.50 1.29 14.89
CA ALA A 574 -48.30 2.12 14.93
C ALA A 574 -48.34 3.27 13.91
N ILE A 575 -48.75 2.96 12.67
CA ILE A 575 -48.88 3.92 11.57
C ILE A 575 -49.99 4.93 11.85
N GLU A 576 -51.16 4.48 12.32
CA GLU A 576 -52.30 5.33 12.65
C GLU A 576 -52.00 6.26 13.84
N GLN A 577 -51.29 5.77 14.87
CA GLN A 577 -50.83 6.60 15.98
C GLN A 577 -49.76 7.61 15.55
N LEU A 578 -48.81 7.23 14.69
CA LEU A 578 -47.86 8.18 14.10
C LEU A 578 -48.56 9.27 13.29
N ARG A 579 -49.65 8.95 12.57
CA ARG A 579 -50.48 9.93 11.86
C ARG A 579 -51.16 10.90 12.80
N ILE A 580 -51.79 10.40 13.87
CA ILE A 580 -52.44 11.25 14.89
C ILE A 580 -51.41 12.20 15.52
N ILE A 581 -50.26 11.66 15.90
CA ILE A 581 -49.18 12.42 16.53
C ILE A 581 -48.61 13.47 15.57
N ARG A 582 -48.42 13.12 14.29
CA ARG A 582 -47.98 14.07 13.26
C ARG A 582 -48.98 15.21 13.07
N ASN A 583 -50.28 14.92 13.11
CA ASN A 583 -51.34 15.92 13.03
C ASN A 583 -51.44 16.80 14.29
N GLU A 584 -51.15 16.25 15.48
CA GLU A 584 -51.04 17.04 16.71
C GLU A 584 -49.83 17.97 16.71
N PHE A 585 -48.72 17.54 16.11
CA PHE A 585 -47.52 18.37 15.95
C PHE A 585 -47.73 19.50 14.92
N SER A 586 -48.47 19.26 13.84
CA SER A 586 -48.82 20.32 12.87
C SER A 586 -49.85 21.32 13.42
N GLY A 587 -50.82 20.87 14.23
CA GLY A 587 -51.88 21.72 14.79
C GLY A 587 -51.48 22.66 15.94
N LYS A 588 -50.37 22.40 16.64
CA LYS A 588 -49.92 23.21 17.81
C LYS A 588 -49.07 24.44 17.48
N SER A 589 -48.84 24.74 16.20
CA SER A 589 -48.10 25.93 15.75
C SER A 589 -48.99 27.14 15.39
N GLY A 590 -50.26 27.10 15.79
CA GLY A 590 -51.18 28.24 15.73
C GLY A 590 -51.56 28.73 17.12
N ASN A 591 -50.65 29.44 17.79
CA ASN A 591 -50.91 30.50 18.76
C ASN A 591 -49.63 31.25 19.09
#